data_AF-A0A965XUL2-F1
#
_entry.id   AF-A0A965XUL2-F1
#
_cell.length_a   1.000
_cell.length_b   1.000
_cell.length_c   1.000
_cell.angle_alpha   90.00
_cell.angle_beta   90.00
_cell.angle_gamma   90.00
#
_symmetry.space_group_name_H-M   'P 1'
#
loop_
_entity.id
_entity.type
_entity.pdbx_description
1 polymer ?
#
loop_
_entity_poly.entity_id
_entity_poly.type
_entity_poly.pdbx_seq_one_letter_code
_entity_poly.pdbx_strand_id
1 'polypeptide(L)'
;YGLMPLIDNLVYIGLGFLMMGMLMGALWAKEAWGDFWSWDPKEVWAFITAGAYLVYIHARILKFRLNLLLWLLPLAFVLLMITWIGVNYLPAAQGSIHVY
;
A
#
# COMPACT_ATOMS: atom_id res chain seq x y z
N TYR A 1 19.24 20.98 7.84
CA TYR A 1 18.15 19.98 7.86
C TYR A 1 18.37 19.01 6.71
N GLY A 2 18.59 17.72 7.00
CA GLY A 2 18.84 16.73 5.95
C GLY A 2 17.56 16.30 5.25
N LEU A 3 17.63 16.03 3.94
CA LEU A 3 16.50 15.55 3.14
C LEU A 3 16.02 14.15 3.58
N MET A 4 16.93 13.28 4.03
CA MET A 4 16.58 11.89 4.36
C MET A 4 15.69 11.73 5.61
N PRO A 5 15.94 12.40 6.74
CA PRO A 5 15.02 12.36 7.89
C PRO A 5 13.60 12.84 7.54
N LEU A 6 13.47 13.82 6.64
CA LEU A 6 12.16 14.28 6.17
C LEU A 6 11.45 13.17 5.39
N ILE A 7 12.16 12.52 4.44
CA ILE A 7 11.61 11.40 3.66
C ILE A 7 11.16 10.26 4.59
N ASP A 8 12.00 9.88 5.56
CA ASP A 8 11.67 8.79 6.47
C ASP A 8 10.42 9.12 7.31
N ASN A 9 10.30 10.35 7.82
CA ASN A 9 9.11 10.81 8.55
C ASN A 9 7.85 10.76 7.69
N LEU A 10 7.93 11.20 6.43
CA LEU A 10 6.80 11.14 5.50
C LEU A 10 6.38 9.68 5.22
N VAL A 11 7.33 8.77 5.09
CA VAL A 11 7.04 7.34 4.90
C VAL A 11 6.39 6.74 6.14
N TYR A 12 6.86 7.06 7.35
CA TYR A 12 6.24 6.58 8.59
C TYR A 12 4.80 7.05 8.74
N ILE A 13 4.55 8.33 8.48
CA ILE A 13 3.21 8.91 8.51
C ILE A 13 2.33 8.24 7.44
N GLY A 14 2.82 8.15 6.20
CA GLY A 14 2.10 7.53 5.09
C GLY A 14 1.75 6.07 5.35
N LEU A 15 2.69 5.27 5.88
CA LEU A 15 2.43 3.88 6.26
C LEU A 15 1.39 3.80 7.39
N GLY A 16 1.46 4.69 8.39
CA GLY A 16 0.47 4.76 9.46
C GLY A 16 -0.96 5.00 8.93
N PHE A 17 -1.11 5.98 8.03
CA PHE A 17 -2.40 6.24 7.36
C PHE A 17 -2.85 5.08 6.49
N LEU A 18 -1.94 4.43 5.75
CA LEU A 18 -2.26 3.28 4.92
C LEU A 18 -2.77 2.10 5.77
N MET A 19 -2.11 1.80 6.89
CA MET A 19 -2.53 0.74 7.80
C MET A 19 -3.89 1.05 8.45
N MET A 20 -4.10 2.28 8.91
CA MET A 20 -5.40 2.70 9.46
C MET A 20 -6.51 2.62 8.39
N GLY A 21 -6.22 3.06 7.17
CA GLY A 21 -7.14 2.98 6.04
C GLY A 21 -7.52 1.54 5.71
N MET A 22 -6.56 0.62 5.69
CA MET A 22 -6.83 -0.80 5.47
C MET A 22 -7.68 -1.42 6.59
N LEU A 23 -7.39 -1.10 7.86
CA LEU A 23 -8.19 -1.58 9.00
C LEU A 23 -9.64 -1.07 8.94
N MET A 24 -9.82 0.22 8.65
CA MET A 24 -11.14 0.82 8.49
C MET A 24 -11.89 0.22 7.29
N GLY A 25 -11.17 -0.03 6.19
CA GLY A 25 -11.69 -0.71 5.00
C GLY A 25 -12.16 -2.14 5.30
N ALA A 26 -11.37 -2.92 6.05
CA ALA A 26 -11.73 -4.28 6.45
C ALA A 26 -12.96 -4.31 7.39
N LEU A 27 -13.07 -3.36 8.31
CA LEU A 27 -14.25 -3.23 9.17
C LEU A 27 -15.51 -2.91 8.35
N TRP A 28 -15.39 -2.01 7.40
CA TRP A 28 -16.48 -1.68 6.49
C TRP A 28 -16.83 -2.85 5.57
N ALA A 29 -15.83 -3.60 5.10
CA ALA A 29 -16.04 -4.77 4.27
C ALA A 29 -16.89 -5.84 4.96
N LYS A 30 -16.63 -6.06 6.25
CA LYS A 30 -17.42 -6.97 7.07
C LYS A 30 -18.91 -6.56 7.13
N GLU A 31 -19.19 -5.26 7.21
CA GLU A 31 -20.56 -4.76 7.25
C GLU A 31 -21.24 -4.84 5.87
N ALA A 32 -20.50 -4.59 4.79
CA ALA A 32 -21.04 -4.56 3.43
C ALA A 32 -21.22 -5.96 2.81
N TRP A 33 -20.31 -6.89 3.07
CA TRP A 33 -20.28 -8.22 2.43
C TRP A 33 -20.16 -9.40 3.39
N GLY A 34 -20.08 -9.16 4.70
CA GLY A 34 -20.02 -10.22 5.72
C GLY A 34 -18.60 -10.73 6.04
N ASP A 35 -17.64 -10.47 5.16
CA ASP A 35 -16.24 -10.90 5.30
C ASP A 35 -15.28 -9.72 5.49
N PHE A 36 -14.25 -9.91 6.32
CA PHE A 36 -13.25 -8.85 6.61
C PHE A 36 -12.21 -8.68 5.50
N TRP A 37 -12.00 -9.73 4.70
CA TRP A 37 -10.97 -9.79 3.67
C TRP A 37 -11.31 -10.91 2.69
N SER A 38 -11.42 -10.56 1.41
CA SER A 38 -11.89 -11.43 0.34
C SER A 38 -10.82 -11.69 -0.72
N TRP A 39 -9.58 -11.22 -0.52
CA TRP A 39 -8.49 -11.31 -1.51
C TRP A 39 -8.82 -10.63 -2.84
N ASP A 40 -9.72 -9.65 -2.80
CA ASP A 40 -10.03 -8.87 -3.97
C ASP A 40 -8.78 -8.12 -4.44
N PRO A 41 -8.66 -7.83 -5.75
CA PRO A 41 -7.47 -7.18 -6.26
C PRO A 41 -7.15 -5.88 -5.50
N LYS A 42 -8.16 -5.09 -5.09
CA LYS A 42 -7.97 -3.87 -4.28
C LYS A 42 -7.28 -4.16 -2.94
N GLU A 43 -7.68 -5.21 -2.25
CA GLU A 43 -7.13 -5.63 -0.97
C GLU A 43 -5.70 -6.16 -1.13
N VAL A 44 -5.46 -6.99 -2.15
CA VAL A 44 -4.15 -7.56 -2.46
C VAL A 44 -3.12 -6.47 -2.80
N TRP A 45 -3.50 -5.51 -3.65
CA TRP A 45 -2.60 -4.41 -4.02
C TRP A 45 -2.36 -3.44 -2.87
N ALA A 46 -3.34 -3.21 -1.99
CA ALA A 46 -3.15 -2.44 -0.76
C ALA A 46 -2.11 -3.13 0.17
N PHE A 47 -2.21 -4.45 0.34
CA PHE A 47 -1.26 -5.24 1.11
C PHE A 47 0.15 -5.21 0.51
N ILE A 48 0.29 -5.38 -0.80
CA ILE A 48 1.57 -5.29 -1.52
C ILE A 48 2.20 -3.89 -1.35
N THR A 49 1.39 -2.83 -1.43
CA THR A 49 1.84 -1.45 -1.25
C THR A 49 2.36 -1.23 0.17
N ALA A 50 1.63 -1.70 1.18
CA ALA A 50 2.09 -1.63 2.58
C ALA A 50 3.39 -2.41 2.79
N GLY A 51 3.51 -3.59 2.17
CA GLY A 51 4.73 -4.39 2.15
C GLY A 51 5.92 -3.64 1.53
N ALA A 52 5.72 -2.95 0.41
CA ALA A 52 6.77 -2.16 -0.24
C ALA A 52 7.30 -1.02 0.67
N TYR A 53 6.40 -0.31 1.36
CA TYR A 53 6.80 0.71 2.33
C TYR A 53 7.50 0.10 3.56
N LEU A 54 7.06 -1.07 4.04
CA LEU A 54 7.73 -1.81 5.11
C LEU A 54 9.15 -2.25 4.73
N VAL A 55 9.35 -2.71 3.49
CA VAL A 55 10.66 -3.08 2.95
C VAL A 55 11.57 -1.86 2.88
N TYR A 56 11.07 -0.69 2.46
CA TYR A 56 11.84 0.55 2.50
C TYR A 56 12.34 0.86 3.92
N ILE A 57 11.46 0.77 4.94
CA ILE A 57 11.82 1.02 6.34
C ILE A 57 12.87 0.02 6.83
N HIS A 58 12.68 -1.27 6.56
CA HIS A 58 13.66 -2.30 6.93
C HIS A 58 15.02 -2.08 6.25
N ALA A 59 15.02 -1.70 4.96
CA ALA A 59 16.24 -1.38 4.24
C ALA A 59 16.95 -0.14 4.82
N ARG A 60 16.21 0.85 5.34
CA ARG A 60 16.79 2.03 6.04
C ARG A 60 17.47 1.61 7.34
N ILE A 61 16.85 0.73 8.13
CA ILE A 61 17.40 0.21 9.39
C ILE A 61 18.68 -0.59 9.13
N LEU A 62 18.68 -1.44 8.11
CA LEU A 62 19.82 -2.26 7.70
C LEU A 62 20.92 -1.47 6.94
N LYS A 63 20.75 -0.15 6.79
CA LYS A 63 21.70 0.76 6.12
C LYS A 63 22.09 0.33 4.69
N PHE A 64 21.12 -0.15 3.91
CA PHE A 64 21.31 -0.46 2.49
C PHE A 64 21.69 0.80 1.68
N ARG A 65 22.22 0.59 0.46
CA ARG A 65 22.67 1.67 -0.44
C ARG A 65 21.52 2.64 -0.76
N LEU A 66 21.68 3.92 -0.41
CA LEU A 66 20.68 4.98 -0.59
C LEU A 66 20.06 5.03 -1.99
N ASN A 67 20.86 4.83 -3.05
CA ASN A 67 20.36 4.84 -4.42
C ASN A 67 19.25 3.81 -4.64
N LEU A 68 19.39 2.60 -4.08
CA LEU A 68 18.39 1.54 -4.21
C LEU A 68 17.12 1.85 -3.41
N LEU A 69 17.26 2.46 -2.23
CA LEU A 69 16.11 2.87 -1.42
C LEU A 69 15.30 3.99 -2.06
N LEU A 70 15.97 4.95 -2.71
CA LEU A 70 15.30 6.05 -3.41
C LEU A 70 14.46 5.53 -4.58
N TRP A 71 14.84 4.43 -5.22
CA TRP A 71 14.03 3.77 -6.27
C TRP A 71 12.82 3.00 -5.71
N LEU A 72 12.85 2.56 -4.45
CA LEU A 72 11.72 1.85 -3.83
C LEU A 72 10.52 2.79 -3.59
N LEU A 73 10.74 4.08 -3.37
CA LEU A 73 9.67 5.06 -3.14
C LEU A 73 8.76 5.30 -4.35
N PRO A 74 9.27 5.61 -5.57
CA PRO A 74 8.43 5.74 -6.74
C PRO A 74 7.79 4.40 -7.12
N LEU A 75 8.46 3.26 -6.88
CA LEU A 75 7.87 1.94 -7.06
C LEU A 75 6.66 1.73 -6.15
N ALA A 76 6.79 2.02 -4.85
CA ALA A 76 5.70 1.94 -3.88
C ALA A 76 4.54 2.88 -4.25
N PHE A 77 4.85 4.06 -4.79
CA PHE A 77 3.83 4.99 -5.29
C PHE A 77 3.08 4.44 -6.51
N VAL A 78 3.78 3.79 -7.46
CA VAL A 78 3.13 3.14 -8.60
C VAL A 78 2.23 2.00 -8.13
N LEU A 79 2.68 1.19 -7.16
CA LEU A 79 1.85 0.14 -6.54
C LEU A 79 0.59 0.73 -5.91
N LEU A 80 0.70 1.86 -5.20
CA LEU A 80 -0.44 2.58 -4.64
C LEU A 80 -1.42 3.04 -5.74
N MET A 81 -0.90 3.57 -6.86
CA MET A 81 -1.74 3.99 -8.00
C MET A 81 -2.46 2.80 -8.66
N ILE A 82 -1.85 1.61 -8.67
CA ILE A 82 -2.50 0.39 -9.15
C ILE A 82 -3.69 0.05 -8.24
N THR A 83 -3.55 0.16 -6.91
CA THR A 83 -4.65 -0.09 -5.96
C THR A 83 -5.88 0.80 -6.23
N TRP A 84 -5.66 2.09 -6.55
CA TRP A 84 -6.73 3.06 -6.75
C TRP A 84 -7.32 3.07 -8.16
N ILE A 85 -6.46 3.01 -9.18
CA ILE A 85 -6.83 3.18 -10.58
C ILE A 85 -6.68 1.86 -11.34
N GLY A 86 -5.55 1.18 -11.17
CA GLY A 86 -5.16 0.01 -11.96
C GLY A 86 -6.08 -1.20 -11.76
N VAL A 87 -6.61 -1.40 -10.56
CA VAL A 87 -7.50 -2.54 -10.27
C VAL A 87 -8.75 -2.52 -11.14
N ASN A 88 -9.29 -1.35 -11.46
CA ASN A 88 -10.50 -1.25 -12.29
C ASN A 88 -10.30 -1.72 -13.75
N TYR A 89 -9.04 -1.87 -14.19
CA TYR A 89 -8.70 -2.35 -15.53
C TYR A 89 -8.21 -3.80 -15.56
N LEU A 90 -8.11 -4.47 -14.40
CA LEU A 90 -7.69 -5.86 -14.34
C LEU A 90 -8.87 -6.79 -14.67
N PRO A 91 -8.67 -7.86 -15.48
CA PRO A 91 -9.72 -8.86 -15.75
C PRO A 91 -10.26 -9.52 -14.48
N ALA A 92 -9.44 -9.63 -13.44
CA ALA A 92 -9.83 -10.13 -12.12
C ALA A 92 -10.87 -9.24 -11.40
N ALA A 93 -11.00 -7.95 -11.78
CA ALA A 93 -12.02 -7.07 -11.23
C ALA A 93 -13.41 -7.30 -11.84
N GLN A 94 -13.52 -7.98 -13.00
CA GLN A 94 -14.81 -8.28 -13.64
C GLN A 94 -15.62 -9.36 -12.90
N GLY A 95 -14.99 -10.12 -12.00
CA GLY A 95 -15.65 -11.10 -11.12
C GLY A 95 -15.69 -10.71 -9.64
N SER A 96 -15.20 -9.51 -9.30
CA SER A 96 -15.19 -9.03 -7.91
C SER A 96 -16.58 -8.53 -7.53
N ILE A 97 -17.04 -8.83 -6.31
CA ILE A 97 -18.29 -8.29 -5.75
C ILE A 97 -18.20 -6.79 -5.40
N HIS A 98 -17.03 -6.17 -5.64
CA HIS A 98 -16.68 -4.78 -5.31
C HIS A 98 -16.48 -3.90 -6.56
N VAL A 99 -17.36 -4.07 -7.56
CA VAL A 99 -17.48 -3.12 -8.67
C VAL A 99 -18.29 -1.92 -8.16
N TYR A 100 -17.66 -0.75 -8.11
CA TYR A 100 -18.35 0.55 -8.05
C TYR A 100 -18.00 1.32 -9.32
#